data_AF-A0A934DNL6-F1
#
_entry.id   AF-A0A934DNL6-F1
#
_cell.length_a   1.000
_cell.length_b   1.000
_cell.length_c   1.000
_cell.angle_alpha   90.00
_cell.angle_beta   90.00
_cell.angle_gamma   90.00
#
_symmetry.space_group_name_H-M   'P 1'
#
loop_
_entity.id
_entity.type
_entity.pdbx_description
1 polymer ?
#
loop_
_entity_poly.entity_id
_entity_poly.type
_entity_poly.pdbx_seq_one_letter_code
_entity_poly.pdbx_strand_id
1 'polypeptide(L)'
;MAFFNKIEDGSRTILLMARESAGFKKKFAIGAGVLVVVLVGGGIGLSRYMTAKANEKIASSWSGLSRCMIGEPLAAGQRASVRVRAIQLTSMTQAETTRAPAGGEPWPNRCSTYAHALYEGLVEASKTEKGAKDLGYWTEKLAVAIKEEGAYHTDLTEVIDQTWEQAGKAGLVVGAVDVTAPPAAAQAMTVDALAGKPGISKTSIDMKNLQTEVNPGTVLRLLVEDKEVPNSPFICTLNAAQPGAKCDSLSADVASTMHGFRMLGTADDDADPLVFSGKNGADGVFRAQSGEKIDAAATYGGYAAKDGNTSLLTWDDASRQLRLVRKAAAKPKTVTPVSAEPKLTVGNAYYDSQLLWNQAVFRGLNHFKELWLAAAETSTGEPALGAVTEIGQLAEGGLADKPGEDALPQITGCRVAKALVVRARGERSEFLSFFVGGRWTKPVQVAGLGGTLSCRKAEAAITRVDLSKSDSSLDTAIVHNRCTPAACQVDTIKMDQFLKGELGLAPKALVAAADLDGKLVVVWGAGEFGGVRMRVAPPDKIAKTPDVILFDDLIKDGQVQKASTLFDARLYSRERFAVLVLSTSGGTFLIRIDSEGKFAQMPVEFEG
;
A
#
# COMPACT_ATOMS: atom_id res chain seq x y z
N MET A 1 77.65 -5.60 26.59
CA MET A 1 78.05 -6.40 25.42
C MET A 1 77.70 -5.59 24.19
N ALA A 2 78.74 -5.23 23.41
CA ALA A 2 78.79 -4.83 21.99
C ALA A 2 77.49 -4.27 21.34
N PHE A 3 77.42 -3.08 20.75
CA PHE A 3 78.20 -2.61 19.60
C PHE A 3 77.89 -1.10 19.37
N PHE A 4 78.65 -0.20 20.02
CA PHE A 4 78.70 1.24 19.70
C PHE A 4 80.17 1.63 19.65
N ASN A 5 80.69 1.88 18.46
CA ASN A 5 81.95 2.57 18.20
C ASN A 5 82.13 2.67 16.69
N LYS A 6 81.94 3.85 16.09
CA LYS A 6 82.77 4.43 15.00
C LYS A 6 82.19 5.75 14.44
N ILE A 7 82.29 6.85 15.18
CA ILE A 7 82.30 8.20 14.57
C ILE A 7 83.27 9.07 15.36
N GLU A 8 84.55 8.94 15.05
CA GLU A 8 85.57 9.91 15.43
C GLU A 8 86.72 9.77 14.42
N ASP A 9 86.58 10.46 13.28
CA ASP A 9 87.72 10.96 12.50
C ASP A 9 87.20 11.81 11.34
N GLY A 10 87.56 13.10 11.35
CA GLY A 10 87.19 14.01 10.27
C GLY A 10 87.14 15.50 10.63
N SER A 11 87.62 15.91 11.81
CA SER A 11 87.64 17.31 12.27
C SER A 11 88.99 18.01 12.05
N ARG A 12 89.68 17.75 10.93
CA ARG A 12 90.95 18.42 10.57
C ARG A 12 91.03 19.07 9.18
N THR A 13 89.90 19.23 8.48
CA THR A 13 89.90 19.85 7.13
C THR A 13 89.10 21.15 7.04
N ILE A 14 88.89 21.87 8.16
CA ILE A 14 88.09 23.12 8.17
C ILE A 14 88.94 24.40 8.30
N LEU A 15 90.24 24.31 8.60
CA LEU A 15 91.07 25.49 8.90
C LEU A 15 92.03 25.97 7.79
N LEU A 16 91.95 25.43 6.57
CA LEU A 16 92.83 25.83 5.44
C LEU A 16 92.13 26.51 4.25
N MET A 17 90.84 26.87 4.35
CA MET A 17 90.12 27.62 3.31
C MET A 17 89.74 29.06 3.72
N ALA A 18 90.59 29.73 4.51
CA ALA A 18 90.31 31.07 5.02
C ALA A 18 91.32 32.15 4.55
N ARG A 19 91.89 32.03 3.34
CA ARG A 19 92.77 33.10 2.83
C ARG A 19 92.78 33.33 1.32
N GLU A 20 91.64 33.18 0.64
CA GLU A 20 91.48 33.67 -0.73
C GLU A 20 90.01 33.80 -1.15
N SER A 21 89.25 34.80 -0.67
CA SER A 21 87.88 35.03 -1.18
C SER A 21 87.35 36.46 -1.12
N ALA A 22 88.23 37.47 -1.11
CA ALA A 22 87.78 38.86 -1.24
C ALA A 22 87.25 39.22 -2.65
N GLY A 23 87.49 38.38 -3.67
CA GLY A 23 86.97 38.57 -5.04
C GLY A 23 85.77 37.69 -5.44
N PHE A 24 85.41 36.66 -4.66
CA PHE A 24 84.40 35.66 -5.05
C PHE A 24 82.98 35.98 -4.53
N LYS A 25 82.84 36.92 -3.59
CA LYS A 25 81.55 37.28 -2.97
C LYS A 25 80.56 37.97 -3.91
N LYS A 26 81.01 38.60 -5.00
CA LYS A 26 80.12 39.30 -5.96
C LYS A 26 79.52 38.41 -7.06
N LYS A 27 80.16 37.28 -7.43
CA LYS A 27 79.65 36.35 -8.45
C LYS A 27 78.79 35.22 -7.85
N PHE A 28 79.04 34.81 -6.61
CA PHE A 28 78.20 33.83 -5.91
C PHE A 28 76.82 34.39 -5.50
N ALA A 29 76.74 35.67 -5.16
CA ALA A 29 75.47 36.32 -4.80
C ALA A 29 74.48 36.37 -5.99
N ILE A 30 74.98 36.52 -7.22
CA ILE A 30 74.14 36.55 -8.44
C ILE A 30 73.76 35.12 -8.86
N GLY A 31 74.68 34.16 -8.81
CA GLY A 31 74.39 32.75 -9.11
C GLY A 31 73.46 32.07 -8.11
N ALA A 32 73.61 32.35 -6.81
CA ALA A 32 72.71 31.85 -5.77
C ALA A 32 71.32 32.49 -5.85
N GLY A 33 71.22 33.78 -6.22
CA GLY A 33 69.95 34.45 -6.44
C GLY A 33 69.15 33.84 -7.61
N VAL A 34 69.81 33.55 -8.74
CA VAL A 34 69.17 32.90 -9.90
C VAL A 34 68.77 31.47 -9.59
N LEU A 35 69.60 30.71 -8.88
CA LEU A 35 69.27 29.33 -8.47
C LEU A 35 68.07 29.30 -7.50
N VAL A 36 68.00 30.22 -6.54
CA VAL A 36 66.86 30.34 -5.62
C VAL A 36 65.60 30.77 -6.38
N VAL A 37 65.68 31.71 -7.32
CA VAL A 37 64.52 32.10 -8.14
C VAL A 37 64.03 30.96 -9.04
N VAL A 38 64.94 30.15 -9.61
CA VAL A 38 64.58 28.97 -10.42
C VAL A 38 64.01 27.84 -9.57
N LEU A 39 64.55 27.59 -8.36
CA LEU A 39 64.03 26.57 -7.45
C LEU A 39 62.67 26.97 -6.84
N VAL A 40 62.51 28.24 -6.44
CA VAL A 40 61.24 28.77 -5.91
C VAL A 40 60.20 28.87 -7.04
N GLY A 41 60.59 29.40 -8.22
CA GLY A 41 59.71 29.49 -9.39
C GLY A 41 59.29 28.13 -9.95
N GLY A 42 60.22 27.18 -10.03
CA GLY A 42 59.96 25.80 -10.41
C GLY A 42 59.08 25.07 -9.39
N GLY A 43 59.28 25.30 -8.10
CA GLY A 43 58.43 24.75 -7.03
C GLY A 43 56.98 25.27 -7.09
N ILE A 44 56.78 26.58 -7.33
CA ILE A 44 55.45 27.17 -7.49
C ILE A 44 54.76 26.63 -8.75
N GLY A 45 55.48 26.50 -9.87
CA GLY A 45 54.96 25.93 -11.11
C GLY A 45 54.52 24.48 -10.94
N LEU A 46 55.35 23.64 -10.32
CA LEU A 46 55.03 22.25 -10.03
C LEU A 46 53.83 22.13 -9.09
N SER A 47 53.78 22.95 -8.02
CA SER A 47 52.66 22.97 -7.07
C SER A 47 51.34 23.37 -7.75
N ARG A 48 51.33 24.39 -8.59
CA ARG A 48 50.13 24.80 -9.35
C ARG A 48 49.70 23.72 -10.33
N TYR A 49 50.63 23.08 -11.03
CA TYR A 49 50.34 21.98 -11.95
C TYR A 49 49.73 20.77 -11.23
N MET A 50 50.33 20.35 -10.11
CA MET A 50 49.81 19.25 -9.29
C MET A 50 48.42 19.58 -8.73
N THR A 51 48.21 20.84 -8.28
CA THR A 51 46.90 21.31 -7.80
C THR A 51 45.85 21.33 -8.90
N ALA A 52 46.20 21.77 -10.11
CA ALA A 52 45.29 21.78 -11.25
C ALA A 52 44.89 20.36 -11.65
N LYS A 53 45.86 19.44 -11.73
CA LYS A 53 45.61 18.02 -12.04
C LYS A 53 44.77 17.33 -10.97
N ALA A 54 45.02 17.62 -9.68
CA ALA A 54 44.20 17.10 -8.59
C ALA A 54 42.76 17.64 -8.65
N ASN A 55 42.58 18.94 -8.96
CA ASN A 55 41.27 19.53 -9.15
C ASN A 55 40.51 18.94 -10.35
N GLU A 56 41.20 18.64 -11.45
CA GLU A 56 40.61 17.95 -12.62
C GLU A 56 40.14 16.54 -12.25
N LYS A 57 40.97 15.77 -11.52
CA LYS A 57 40.61 14.44 -11.00
C LYS A 57 39.40 14.52 -10.05
N ILE A 58 39.36 15.50 -9.14
CA ILE A 58 38.22 15.74 -8.25
C ILE A 58 36.95 16.04 -9.06
N ALA A 59 37.02 16.96 -10.04
CA ALA A 59 35.87 17.34 -10.86
C ALA A 59 35.33 16.17 -11.69
N SER A 60 36.22 15.39 -12.32
CA SER A 60 35.87 14.19 -13.08
C SER A 60 35.24 13.12 -12.19
N SER A 61 35.83 12.84 -11.01
CA SER A 61 35.32 11.84 -10.07
C SER A 61 33.98 12.24 -9.46
N TRP A 62 33.80 13.53 -9.14
CA TRP A 62 32.51 14.07 -8.69
C TRP A 62 31.43 13.93 -9.76
N SER A 63 31.77 14.25 -11.02
CA SER A 63 30.84 14.11 -12.14
C SER A 63 30.46 12.64 -12.36
N GLY A 64 31.44 11.73 -12.28
CA GLY A 64 31.21 10.29 -12.36
C GLY A 64 30.33 9.75 -11.23
N LEU A 65 30.61 10.15 -9.98
CA LEU A 65 29.81 9.77 -8.81
C LEU A 65 28.38 10.28 -8.93
N SER A 66 28.21 11.57 -9.25
CA SER A 66 26.91 12.20 -9.41
C SER A 66 26.09 11.54 -10.52
N ARG A 67 26.70 11.33 -11.70
CA ARG A 67 26.07 10.63 -12.82
C ARG A 67 25.66 9.21 -12.47
N CYS A 68 26.49 8.47 -11.72
CA CYS A 68 26.22 7.09 -11.33
C CYS A 68 25.11 6.98 -10.25
N MET A 69 25.09 7.90 -9.27
CA MET A 69 24.18 7.82 -8.12
C MET A 69 22.80 8.41 -8.38
N ILE A 70 22.74 9.60 -9.00
CA ILE A 70 21.48 10.36 -9.16
C ILE A 70 21.06 10.58 -10.63
N GLY A 71 21.96 10.30 -11.58
CA GLY A 71 21.70 10.41 -13.01
C GLY A 71 21.75 11.84 -13.52
N GLU A 72 20.57 12.39 -13.83
CA GLU A 72 20.43 13.79 -14.25
C GLU A 72 20.63 14.76 -13.08
N PRO A 73 21.06 16.01 -13.32
CA PRO A 73 21.16 17.03 -12.28
C PRO A 73 19.88 17.16 -11.45
N LEU A 74 20.05 17.43 -10.15
CA LEU A 74 18.92 17.64 -9.24
C LEU A 74 18.12 18.87 -9.67
N ALA A 75 16.80 18.77 -9.59
CA ALA A 75 15.94 19.94 -9.75
C ALA A 75 16.21 20.95 -8.62
N ALA A 76 15.90 22.23 -8.85
CA ALA A 76 16.05 23.26 -7.83
C ALA A 76 15.29 22.87 -6.55
N GLY A 77 15.99 22.81 -5.41
CA GLY A 77 15.42 22.44 -4.11
C GLY A 77 15.25 20.93 -3.86
N GLN A 78 15.52 20.06 -4.84
CA GLN A 78 15.45 18.61 -4.65
C GLN A 78 16.67 18.12 -3.84
N ARG A 79 16.43 17.39 -2.75
CA ARG A 79 17.48 16.70 -1.99
C ARG A 79 18.01 15.49 -2.75
N ALA A 80 19.32 15.24 -2.62
CA ALA A 80 19.97 14.10 -3.25
C ALA A 80 19.43 12.77 -2.67
N SER A 81 19.21 12.70 -1.36
CA SER A 81 18.63 11.53 -0.68
C SER A 81 17.27 11.14 -1.24
N VAL A 82 16.38 12.11 -1.50
CA VAL A 82 15.05 11.85 -2.09
C VAL A 82 15.16 11.27 -3.50
N ARG A 83 16.11 11.75 -4.32
CA ARG A 83 16.34 11.17 -5.66
C ARG A 83 16.88 9.75 -5.56
N VAL A 84 17.88 9.51 -4.71
CA VAL A 84 18.46 8.18 -4.53
C VAL A 84 17.43 7.21 -3.97
N ARG A 85 16.60 7.64 -3.03
CA ARG A 85 15.48 6.87 -2.49
C ARG A 85 14.53 6.37 -3.58
N ALA A 86 14.12 7.27 -4.49
CA ALA A 86 13.28 6.88 -5.62
C ALA A 86 13.97 5.88 -6.57
N ILE A 87 15.29 5.96 -6.73
CA ILE A 87 16.07 4.98 -7.50
C ILE A 87 16.19 3.65 -6.74
N GLN A 88 16.39 3.66 -5.42
CA GLN A 88 16.41 2.46 -4.57
C GLN A 88 15.11 1.68 -4.73
N LEU A 89 13.97 2.38 -4.65
CA LEU A 89 12.64 1.79 -4.84
C LEU A 89 12.51 0.99 -6.15
N THR A 90 12.96 1.54 -7.27
CA THR A 90 12.99 0.82 -8.56
C THR A 90 14.02 -0.31 -8.56
N SER A 91 15.19 -0.09 -7.95
CA SER A 91 16.28 -1.07 -7.96
C SER A 91 15.91 -2.35 -7.21
N MET A 92 15.08 -2.26 -6.16
CA MET A 92 14.68 -3.43 -5.37
C MET A 92 13.87 -4.48 -6.16
N THR A 93 13.27 -4.12 -7.31
CA THR A 93 12.45 -5.02 -8.15
C THR A 93 13.19 -5.56 -9.37
N GLN A 94 14.42 -5.09 -9.54
CA GLN A 94 15.26 -5.48 -10.64
C GLN A 94 16.10 -6.67 -10.18
N ALA A 95 16.07 -7.74 -10.98
CA ALA A 95 17.05 -8.81 -10.87
C ALA A 95 18.46 -8.20 -10.84
N GLU A 96 19.37 -8.83 -10.11
CA GLU A 96 20.75 -8.33 -9.99
C GLU A 96 21.41 -8.13 -11.36
N THR A 97 21.17 -9.04 -12.29
CA THR A 97 21.64 -8.96 -13.68
C THR A 97 21.09 -7.78 -14.48
N THR A 98 19.93 -7.23 -14.08
CA THR A 98 19.36 -6.01 -14.69
C THR A 98 19.84 -4.74 -14.00
N ARG A 99 20.28 -4.84 -12.74
CA ARG A 99 20.92 -3.74 -12.01
C ARG A 99 22.37 -3.54 -12.42
N ALA A 100 23.03 -4.59 -12.88
CA ALA A 100 24.36 -4.57 -13.46
C ALA A 100 24.29 -4.24 -14.96
N PRO A 101 25.00 -3.21 -15.47
CA PRO A 101 25.29 -3.16 -16.91
C PRO A 101 26.12 -4.40 -17.28
N ALA A 102 26.00 -4.89 -18.52
CA ALA A 102 26.56 -6.18 -18.98
C ALA A 102 27.93 -6.54 -18.36
N GLY A 103 27.92 -7.39 -17.32
CA GLY A 103 29.12 -7.92 -16.65
C GLY A 103 29.73 -7.05 -15.54
N GLY A 104 29.12 -5.92 -15.17
CA GLY A 104 29.59 -5.02 -14.10
C GLY A 104 28.92 -5.26 -12.74
N GLU A 105 29.32 -4.50 -11.73
CA GLU A 105 28.66 -4.51 -10.42
C GLU A 105 27.25 -3.87 -10.48
N PRO A 106 26.30 -4.34 -9.66
CA PRO A 106 24.98 -3.72 -9.58
C PRO A 106 25.04 -2.31 -8.99
N TRP A 107 23.99 -1.52 -9.23
CA TRP A 107 23.79 -0.27 -8.50
C TRP A 107 23.31 -0.56 -7.06
N PRO A 108 23.79 0.16 -6.02
CA PRO A 108 24.72 1.29 -6.07
C PRO A 108 26.21 0.90 -5.99
N ASN A 109 26.55 -0.39 -5.85
CA ASN A 109 27.92 -0.89 -5.65
C ASN A 109 28.93 -0.37 -6.68
N ARG A 110 28.56 -0.36 -7.98
CA ARG A 110 29.43 0.17 -9.03
C ARG A 110 29.84 1.64 -8.84
N CYS A 111 29.06 2.42 -8.09
CA CYS A 111 29.33 3.83 -7.87
C CYS A 111 30.42 4.06 -6.79
N SER A 112 30.77 3.02 -6.01
CA SER A 112 31.82 3.06 -5.00
C SER A 112 33.18 3.45 -5.57
N THR A 113 33.49 3.02 -6.81
CA THR A 113 34.75 3.37 -7.49
C THR A 113 34.90 4.87 -7.67
N TYR A 114 33.83 5.57 -8.07
CA TYR A 114 33.86 7.03 -8.24
C TYR A 114 33.91 7.77 -6.90
N ALA A 115 33.25 7.24 -5.87
CA ALA A 115 33.34 7.79 -4.52
C ALA A 115 34.77 7.65 -3.94
N HIS A 116 35.39 6.47 -4.05
CA HIS A 116 36.78 6.27 -3.64
C HIS A 116 37.75 7.17 -4.42
N ALA A 117 37.61 7.27 -5.74
CA ALA A 117 38.45 8.15 -6.56
C ALA A 117 38.32 9.63 -6.18
N LEU A 118 37.10 10.07 -5.83
CA LEU A 118 36.85 11.42 -5.34
C LEU A 118 37.54 11.65 -3.99
N TYR A 119 37.42 10.70 -3.05
CA TYR A 119 38.11 10.77 -1.77
C TYR A 119 39.63 10.86 -1.94
N GLU A 120 40.23 9.97 -2.73
CA GLU A 120 41.68 9.99 -2.99
C GLU A 120 42.13 11.31 -3.61
N GLY A 121 41.36 11.86 -4.57
CA GLY A 121 41.64 13.16 -5.16
C GLY A 121 41.60 14.30 -4.14
N LEU A 122 40.68 14.26 -3.17
CA LEU A 122 40.59 15.24 -2.09
C LEU A 122 41.80 15.14 -1.13
N VAL A 123 42.23 13.93 -0.80
CA VAL A 123 43.44 13.69 0.03
C VAL A 123 44.69 14.18 -0.69
N GLU A 124 44.87 13.83 -1.98
CA GLU A 124 45.99 14.28 -2.82
C GLU A 124 46.04 15.82 -2.95
N ALA A 125 44.87 16.47 -3.03
CA ALA A 125 44.75 17.92 -3.06
C ALA A 125 44.89 18.59 -1.68
N SER A 126 45.10 17.82 -0.60
CA SER A 126 45.12 18.32 0.79
C SER A 126 43.86 19.10 1.16
N LYS A 127 42.71 18.66 0.63
CA LYS A 127 41.36 19.20 0.89
C LYS A 127 40.59 18.41 1.95
N THR A 128 41.30 17.55 2.68
CA THR A 128 40.75 16.76 3.79
C THR A 128 41.47 17.14 5.09
N GLU A 129 40.71 17.49 6.12
CA GLU A 129 41.25 17.76 7.45
C GLU A 129 40.94 16.57 8.39
N LYS A 130 41.97 16.07 9.07
CA LYS A 130 41.83 14.90 9.94
C LYS A 130 40.85 15.21 11.09
N GLY A 131 39.74 14.46 11.13
CA GLY A 131 38.71 14.60 12.16
C GLY A 131 37.61 15.63 11.81
N ALA A 132 37.74 16.37 10.71
CA ALA A 132 36.67 17.22 10.21
C ALA A 132 35.61 16.39 9.46
N LYS A 133 34.34 16.77 9.58
CA LYS A 133 33.23 16.20 8.80
C LYS A 133 33.10 16.91 7.44
N ASP A 134 34.20 16.97 6.70
CA ASP A 134 34.30 17.62 5.40
C ASP A 134 33.85 16.70 4.25
N LEU A 135 33.99 17.16 3.00
CA LEU A 135 33.63 16.37 1.82
C LEU A 135 34.40 15.04 1.75
N GLY A 136 35.68 15.01 2.17
CA GLY A 136 36.47 13.78 2.16
C GLY A 136 35.89 12.75 3.12
N TYR A 137 35.58 13.16 4.36
CA TYR A 137 34.95 12.30 5.35
C TYR A 137 33.63 11.67 4.86
N TRP A 138 32.74 12.48 4.30
CA TRP A 138 31.43 11.99 3.82
C TRP A 138 31.54 11.15 2.56
N THR A 139 32.47 11.48 1.66
CA THR A 139 32.73 10.69 0.45
C THR A 139 33.32 9.33 0.78
N GLU A 140 34.25 9.25 1.74
CA GLU A 140 34.82 7.96 2.21
C GLU A 140 33.71 7.08 2.80
N LYS A 141 32.89 7.65 3.70
CA LYS A 141 31.74 6.95 4.27
C LYS A 141 30.75 6.49 3.21
N LEU A 142 30.47 7.33 2.21
CA LEU A 142 29.59 6.97 1.11
C LEU A 142 30.15 5.79 0.32
N ALA A 143 31.45 5.83 -0.01
CA ALA A 143 32.13 4.78 -0.76
C ALA A 143 32.04 3.42 -0.05
N VAL A 144 32.26 3.42 1.27
CA VAL A 144 32.11 2.22 2.11
C VAL A 144 30.65 1.75 2.09
N ALA A 145 29.70 2.64 2.41
CA ALA A 145 28.29 2.28 2.54
C ALA A 145 27.68 1.72 1.25
N ILE A 146 28.04 2.28 0.08
CA ILE A 146 27.50 1.80 -1.20
C ILE A 146 28.21 0.55 -1.73
N LYS A 147 29.41 0.23 -1.25
CA LYS A 147 30.15 -0.98 -1.64
C LYS A 147 29.62 -2.24 -0.96
N GLU A 148 28.95 -2.11 0.19
CA GLU A 148 28.37 -3.23 0.92
C GLU A 148 27.35 -4.01 0.08
N GLU A 149 27.35 -5.33 0.24
CA GLU A 149 26.32 -6.18 -0.36
C GLU A 149 24.95 -5.79 0.21
N GLY A 150 23.97 -5.53 -0.65
CA GLY A 150 22.66 -5.07 -0.19
C GLY A 150 22.55 -3.57 0.09
N ALA A 151 23.53 -2.74 -0.29
CA ALA A 151 23.47 -1.28 -0.09
C ALA A 151 22.23 -0.59 -0.74
N TYR A 152 21.55 -1.25 -1.68
CA TYR A 152 20.30 -0.77 -2.26
C TYR A 152 19.09 -0.86 -1.29
N HIS A 153 19.24 -1.54 -0.16
CA HIS A 153 18.23 -1.66 0.90
C HIS A 153 18.56 -0.85 2.15
N THR A 154 19.73 -0.21 2.22
CA THR A 154 20.19 0.48 3.43
C THR A 154 19.78 1.95 3.40
N ASP A 155 19.64 2.54 4.59
CA ASP A 155 19.43 3.98 4.71
C ASP A 155 20.73 4.72 4.41
N LEU A 156 20.78 5.37 3.24
CA LEU A 156 21.90 6.17 2.78
C LEU A 156 21.63 7.69 2.93
N THR A 157 20.53 8.08 3.59
CA THR A 157 20.02 9.46 3.59
C THR A 157 21.05 10.47 4.09
N GLU A 158 21.58 10.27 5.29
CA GLU A 158 22.51 11.23 5.91
C GLU A 158 23.80 11.35 5.10
N VAL A 159 24.39 10.22 4.71
CA VAL A 159 25.67 10.20 4.00
C VAL A 159 25.56 10.81 2.60
N ILE A 160 24.44 10.61 1.90
CA ILE A 160 24.18 11.24 0.59
C ILE A 160 23.97 12.74 0.74
N ASP A 161 23.07 13.18 1.62
CA ASP A 161 22.76 14.60 1.73
C ASP A 161 24.00 15.39 2.17
N GLN A 162 24.79 14.86 3.11
CA GLN A 162 26.03 15.51 3.53
C GLN A 162 27.09 15.51 2.42
N THR A 163 27.24 14.44 1.64
CA THR A 163 28.19 14.42 0.51
C THR A 163 27.84 15.50 -0.53
N TRP A 164 26.56 15.62 -0.91
CA TRP A 164 26.13 16.62 -1.89
C TRP A 164 26.16 18.05 -1.34
N GLU A 165 25.81 18.25 -0.08
CA GLU A 165 25.89 19.56 0.58
C GLU A 165 27.35 20.05 0.62
N GLN A 166 28.30 19.20 1.01
CA GLN A 166 29.72 19.56 1.08
C GLN A 166 30.33 19.74 -0.31
N ALA A 167 29.91 18.97 -1.31
CA ALA A 167 30.33 19.16 -2.70
C ALA A 167 29.86 20.52 -3.24
N GLY A 168 28.63 20.93 -2.91
CA GLY A 168 28.10 22.26 -3.23
C GLY A 168 28.91 23.38 -2.55
N LYS A 169 29.23 23.24 -1.25
CA LYS A 169 30.10 24.18 -0.51
C LYS A 169 31.50 24.28 -1.11
N ALA A 170 32.02 23.17 -1.64
CA ALA A 170 33.31 23.11 -2.33
C ALA A 170 33.26 23.66 -3.78
N GLY A 171 32.09 24.09 -4.27
CA GLY A 171 31.92 24.63 -5.62
C GLY A 171 32.08 23.59 -6.74
N LEU A 172 31.86 22.30 -6.44
CA LEU A 172 31.97 21.24 -7.43
C LEU A 172 30.75 21.25 -8.36
N VAL A 173 31.00 21.33 -9.67
CA VAL A 173 29.97 21.32 -10.71
C VAL A 173 30.00 19.97 -11.43
N VAL A 174 28.83 19.44 -11.76
CA VAL A 174 28.70 18.18 -12.52
C VAL A 174 28.97 18.48 -14.00
N GLY A 175 30.04 17.90 -14.53
CA GLY A 175 30.38 17.92 -15.96
C GLY A 175 29.83 16.70 -16.70
N ALA A 176 29.93 16.73 -18.03
CA ALA A 176 29.58 15.59 -18.87
C ALA A 176 30.62 14.47 -18.71
N VAL A 177 30.16 13.26 -18.41
CA VAL A 177 31.00 12.07 -18.28
C VAL A 177 30.28 10.87 -18.89
N ASP A 178 31.05 9.95 -19.49
CA ASP A 178 30.53 8.69 -20.02
C ASP A 178 30.45 7.65 -18.90
N VAL A 179 29.47 7.83 -18.01
CA VAL A 179 29.18 6.90 -16.90
C VAL A 179 27.74 6.43 -17.00
N THR A 180 27.55 5.11 -16.88
CA THR A 180 26.22 4.50 -16.91
C THR A 180 25.34 5.07 -15.79
N ALA A 181 24.21 5.64 -16.18
CA ALA A 181 23.23 6.21 -15.26
C ALA A 181 22.66 5.14 -14.30
N PRO A 182 22.08 5.55 -13.16
CA PRO A 182 21.32 4.65 -12.31
C PRO A 182 20.05 4.14 -13.01
N PRO A 183 19.37 3.13 -12.45
CA PRO A 183 18.00 2.82 -12.82
C PRO A 183 17.10 4.06 -12.75
N ALA A 184 16.04 4.08 -13.56
CA ALA A 184 15.08 5.18 -13.55
C ALA A 184 14.44 5.32 -12.16
N ALA A 185 14.38 6.55 -11.65
CA ALA A 185 13.74 6.85 -10.37
C ALA A 185 12.24 6.50 -10.43
N ALA A 186 11.74 5.87 -9.37
CA ALA A 186 10.32 5.56 -9.21
C ALA A 186 9.46 6.85 -9.19
N GLN A 187 8.24 6.75 -9.71
CA GLN A 187 7.23 7.81 -9.66
C GLN A 187 6.12 7.45 -8.65
N ALA A 188 6.53 7.11 -7.43
CA ALA A 188 5.60 6.78 -6.36
C ALA A 188 4.94 8.06 -5.79
N MET A 189 3.71 7.95 -5.31
CA MET A 189 3.09 9.04 -4.54
C MET A 189 3.79 9.17 -3.19
N THR A 190 3.85 10.38 -2.66
CA THR A 190 4.36 10.67 -1.31
C THR A 190 3.23 11.25 -0.47
N VAL A 191 3.42 11.36 0.86
CA VAL A 191 2.39 11.97 1.71
C VAL A 191 2.11 13.42 1.30
N ASP A 192 3.13 14.16 0.87
CA ASP A 192 3.00 15.55 0.40
C ASP A 192 2.18 15.61 -0.89
N ALA A 193 2.42 14.68 -1.82
CA ALA A 193 1.67 14.59 -3.07
C ALA A 193 0.19 14.27 -2.81
N LEU A 194 -0.09 13.37 -1.87
CA LEU A 194 -1.45 13.04 -1.45
C LEU A 194 -2.13 14.22 -0.76
N ALA A 195 -1.44 14.92 0.14
CA ALA A 195 -1.96 16.10 0.83
C ALA A 195 -2.28 17.27 -0.13
N GLY A 196 -1.70 17.27 -1.33
CA GLY A 196 -1.99 18.23 -2.39
C GLY A 196 -3.41 18.17 -2.97
N LYS A 197 -4.18 17.12 -2.69
CA LYS A 197 -5.60 17.02 -3.07
C LYS A 197 -6.47 16.66 -1.85
N PRO A 198 -7.75 17.03 -1.84
CA PRO A 198 -8.67 16.65 -0.76
C PRO A 198 -8.73 15.13 -0.57
N GLY A 199 -8.36 14.66 0.63
CA GLY A 199 -8.56 13.29 1.10
C GLY A 199 -9.84 13.16 1.93
N ILE A 200 -10.08 11.96 2.49
CA ILE A 200 -11.21 11.72 3.41
C ILE A 200 -11.09 12.61 4.65
N SER A 201 -9.87 12.70 5.19
CA SER A 201 -9.56 13.53 6.34
C SER A 201 -8.14 14.07 6.24
N LYS A 202 -7.91 15.26 6.84
CA LYS A 202 -6.58 15.83 7.06
C LYS A 202 -5.84 15.18 8.24
N THR A 203 -6.53 14.34 9.01
CA THR A 203 -5.98 13.51 10.09
C THR A 203 -6.05 12.03 9.71
N SER A 204 -5.20 11.22 10.35
CA SER A 204 -5.26 9.77 10.21
C SER A 204 -6.54 9.24 10.84
N ILE A 205 -7.27 8.41 10.09
CA ILE A 205 -8.41 7.64 10.60
C ILE A 205 -7.87 6.29 11.06
N ASP A 206 -8.28 5.85 12.25
CA ASP A 206 -8.09 4.46 12.65
C ASP A 206 -9.01 3.60 11.79
N MET A 207 -8.45 2.65 11.05
CA MET A 207 -9.24 1.85 10.12
C MET A 207 -10.36 1.04 10.80
N LYS A 208 -10.32 0.82 12.12
CA LYS A 208 -11.46 0.22 12.85
C LYS A 208 -12.72 1.12 12.83
N ASN A 209 -12.54 2.43 12.70
CA ASN A 209 -13.59 3.44 12.59
C ASN A 209 -14.08 3.61 11.14
N LEU A 210 -13.45 2.94 10.19
CA LEU A 210 -13.86 2.89 8.78
C LEU A 210 -14.50 1.54 8.47
N GLN A 211 -15.72 1.60 7.95
CA GLN A 211 -16.51 0.42 7.63
C GLN A 211 -17.05 0.47 6.21
N THR A 212 -17.34 -0.71 5.68
CA THR A 212 -17.96 -0.88 4.36
C THR A 212 -19.20 -1.75 4.46
N GLU A 213 -19.97 -1.78 3.38
CA GLU A 213 -21.10 -2.69 3.25
C GLU A 213 -20.60 -4.14 3.37
N VAL A 214 -21.30 -4.96 4.16
CA VAL A 214 -21.01 -6.41 4.28
C VAL A 214 -21.31 -7.13 2.95
N ASN A 215 -22.26 -6.59 2.18
CA ASN A 215 -22.77 -7.17 0.95
C ASN A 215 -22.43 -6.25 -0.24
N PRO A 216 -21.32 -6.47 -0.95
CA PRO A 216 -20.85 -5.51 -1.95
C PRO A 216 -21.75 -5.46 -3.19
N GLY A 217 -22.18 -4.26 -3.56
CA GLY A 217 -22.81 -3.95 -4.84
C GLY A 217 -21.79 -3.54 -5.91
N THR A 218 -22.22 -2.71 -6.85
CA THR A 218 -21.36 -2.05 -7.86
C THR A 218 -20.74 -0.76 -7.34
N VAL A 219 -21.38 -0.12 -6.36
CA VAL A 219 -20.97 1.09 -5.66
C VAL A 219 -20.27 0.72 -4.36
N LEU A 220 -19.17 1.39 -4.03
CA LEU A 220 -18.48 1.28 -2.74
C LEU A 220 -18.93 2.42 -1.83
N ARG A 221 -19.48 2.06 -0.67
CA ARG A 221 -19.79 3.01 0.40
C ARG A 221 -18.84 2.79 1.57
N LEU A 222 -18.25 3.89 2.06
CA LEU A 222 -17.36 3.92 3.22
C LEU A 222 -18.05 4.74 4.31
N LEU A 223 -18.38 4.12 5.42
CA LEU A 223 -18.90 4.78 6.62
C LEU A 223 -17.72 5.08 7.55
N VAL A 224 -17.57 6.34 7.92
CA VAL A 224 -16.54 6.80 8.86
C VAL A 224 -17.22 7.26 10.14
N GLU A 225 -16.83 6.66 11.26
CA GLU A 225 -17.26 7.03 12.61
C GLU A 225 -16.04 7.30 13.48
N ASP A 226 -15.40 8.44 13.27
CA ASP A 226 -14.21 8.87 14.00
C ASP A 226 -14.41 10.27 14.60
N LYS A 227 -14.47 10.34 15.93
CA LYS A 227 -14.69 11.60 16.67
C LYS A 227 -13.60 12.65 16.44
N GLU A 228 -12.42 12.24 15.95
CA GLU A 228 -11.29 13.15 15.69
C GLU A 228 -11.36 13.75 14.29
N VAL A 229 -12.29 13.28 13.45
CA VAL A 229 -12.50 13.78 12.09
C VAL A 229 -13.67 14.76 12.05
N PRO A 230 -13.49 15.97 11.48
CA PRO A 230 -14.60 16.90 11.26
C PRO A 230 -15.72 16.25 10.46
N ASN A 231 -16.98 16.60 10.77
CA ASN A 231 -18.19 16.09 10.11
C ASN A 231 -18.48 14.60 10.31
N SER A 232 -17.72 13.88 11.14
CA SER A 232 -18.06 12.52 11.52
C SER A 232 -19.31 12.48 12.41
N PRO A 233 -20.21 11.49 12.23
CA PRO A 233 -20.14 10.41 11.23
C PRO A 233 -20.59 10.83 9.83
N PHE A 234 -19.97 10.27 8.79
CA PHE A 234 -20.30 10.53 7.38
C PHE A 234 -20.14 9.28 6.51
N ILE A 235 -20.76 9.29 5.33
CA ILE A 235 -20.61 8.24 4.31
C ILE A 235 -20.00 8.81 3.04
N CYS A 236 -18.98 8.14 2.52
CA CYS A 236 -18.43 8.40 1.19
C CYS A 236 -18.92 7.34 0.19
N THR A 237 -19.44 7.79 -0.94
CA THR A 237 -19.92 6.96 -2.05
C THR A 237 -18.96 7.05 -3.23
N LEU A 238 -18.55 5.88 -3.75
CA LEU A 238 -17.62 5.73 -4.85
C LEU A 238 -18.21 4.79 -5.91
N ASN A 239 -18.22 5.20 -7.17
CA ASN A 239 -18.70 4.37 -8.27
C ASN A 239 -17.71 4.33 -9.45
N ALA A 240 -17.96 3.41 -10.38
CA ALA A 240 -17.07 3.21 -11.51
C ALA A 240 -17.02 4.40 -12.48
N ALA A 241 -18.07 5.23 -12.54
CA ALA A 241 -18.19 6.33 -13.52
C ALA A 241 -17.54 7.64 -13.04
N GLN A 242 -17.39 7.83 -11.73
CA GLN A 242 -16.89 9.08 -11.14
C GLN A 242 -15.40 9.00 -10.79
N PRO A 243 -14.60 10.04 -11.10
CA PRO A 243 -13.17 10.05 -10.77
C PRO A 243 -12.88 10.31 -9.28
N GLY A 244 -13.83 10.90 -8.54
CA GLY A 244 -13.71 11.22 -7.11
C GLY A 244 -14.70 10.46 -6.23
N ALA A 245 -14.61 10.70 -4.92
CA ALA A 245 -15.58 10.22 -3.94
C ALA A 245 -16.45 11.39 -3.47
N LYS A 246 -17.75 11.12 -3.28
CA LYS A 246 -18.70 12.08 -2.70
C LYS A 246 -19.01 11.69 -1.28
N CYS A 247 -18.85 12.60 -0.32
CA CYS A 247 -19.08 12.32 1.08
C CYS A 247 -20.17 13.25 1.64
N ASP A 248 -21.09 12.65 2.38
CA ASP A 248 -22.20 13.34 3.03
C ASP A 248 -22.16 13.04 4.52
N SER A 249 -22.29 14.08 5.35
CA SER A 249 -22.51 13.88 6.78
C SER A 249 -23.80 13.09 7.00
N LEU A 250 -23.82 12.20 7.98
CA LEU A 250 -25.09 11.62 8.40
C LEU A 250 -26.00 12.74 8.92
N SER A 251 -27.31 12.60 8.74
CA SER A 251 -28.25 13.60 9.24
C SER A 251 -28.06 13.85 10.75
N ALA A 252 -28.37 15.06 11.22
CA ALA A 252 -28.22 15.40 12.64
C ALA A 252 -29.04 14.45 13.56
N ASP A 253 -30.21 14.02 13.10
CA ASP A 253 -31.05 13.05 13.82
C ASP A 253 -30.33 11.72 13.99
N VAL A 254 -29.68 11.22 12.94
CA VAL A 254 -28.89 9.98 13.00
C VAL A 254 -27.64 10.20 13.84
N ALA A 255 -26.88 11.26 13.62
CA ALA A 255 -25.66 11.56 14.36
C ALA A 255 -25.90 11.74 15.86
N SER A 256 -27.10 12.17 16.27
CA SER A 256 -27.50 12.27 17.68
C SER A 256 -27.85 10.93 18.34
N THR A 257 -28.11 9.89 17.54
CA THR A 257 -28.37 8.53 18.03
C THR A 257 -27.06 7.84 18.40
N MET A 258 -27.13 6.87 19.33
CA MET A 258 -25.96 6.22 19.93
C MET A 258 -24.92 5.72 18.91
N HIS A 259 -23.64 5.72 19.33
CA HIS A 259 -22.47 5.28 18.57
C HIS A 259 -22.53 3.82 18.12
N GLY A 260 -21.67 3.46 17.16
CA GLY A 260 -21.47 2.09 16.70
C GLY A 260 -22.24 1.76 15.43
N PHE A 261 -22.32 2.70 14.49
CA PHE A 261 -23.03 2.49 13.23
C PHE A 261 -22.40 1.35 12.42
N ARG A 262 -23.23 0.59 11.70
CA ARG A 262 -22.84 -0.49 10.77
C ARG A 262 -23.62 -0.40 9.47
N MET A 263 -23.04 -0.88 8.37
CA MET A 263 -23.71 -1.05 7.07
C MET A 263 -24.02 -2.52 6.80
N LEU A 264 -25.06 -3.04 7.46
CA LEU A 264 -25.49 -4.45 7.37
C LEU A 264 -26.47 -4.72 6.21
N GLY A 265 -27.02 -3.65 5.63
CA GLY A 265 -27.99 -3.72 4.55
C GLY A 265 -27.36 -3.78 3.16
N THR A 266 -28.23 -3.73 2.17
CA THR A 266 -27.95 -3.61 0.75
C THR A 266 -28.70 -2.39 0.22
N ALA A 267 -28.21 -1.81 -0.86
CA ALA A 267 -28.87 -0.70 -1.52
C ALA A 267 -28.72 -0.84 -3.04
N ASP A 268 -29.66 -0.28 -3.79
CA ASP A 268 -29.41 0.05 -5.20
C ASP A 268 -28.32 1.14 -5.29
N ASP A 269 -27.69 1.24 -6.45
CA ASP A 269 -26.53 2.12 -6.71
C ASP A 269 -26.80 3.59 -6.32
N ASP A 270 -27.98 4.10 -6.67
CA ASP A 270 -28.39 5.50 -6.45
C ASP A 270 -29.33 5.68 -5.24
N ALA A 271 -29.51 4.65 -4.42
CA ALA A 271 -30.37 4.72 -3.24
C ALA A 271 -29.63 5.27 -2.01
N ASP A 272 -30.37 5.99 -1.16
CA ASP A 272 -29.94 6.39 0.18
C ASP A 272 -29.75 5.12 1.06
N PRO A 273 -28.50 4.76 1.42
CA PRO A 273 -28.19 3.49 2.06
C PRO A 273 -28.72 3.44 3.50
N LEU A 274 -28.79 2.22 4.04
CA LEU A 274 -29.22 2.00 5.42
C LEU A 274 -28.04 1.94 6.38
N VAL A 275 -28.12 2.70 7.46
CA VAL A 275 -27.20 2.63 8.61
C VAL A 275 -27.92 2.03 9.81
N PHE A 276 -27.22 1.16 10.52
CA PHE A 276 -27.74 0.37 11.63
C PHE A 276 -27.03 0.82 12.91
N SER A 277 -27.77 1.35 13.87
CA SER A 277 -27.26 1.75 15.19
C SER A 277 -27.45 0.62 16.21
N GLY A 278 -26.53 0.50 17.15
CA GLY A 278 -26.52 -0.55 18.16
C GLY A 278 -26.25 -1.95 17.58
N LYS A 279 -26.58 -2.98 18.36
CA LYS A 279 -26.41 -4.38 17.95
C LYS A 279 -27.42 -4.74 16.87
N ASN A 280 -26.98 -4.75 15.61
CA ASN A 280 -27.79 -5.11 14.43
C ASN A 280 -29.04 -4.23 14.23
N GLY A 281 -28.98 -2.94 14.54
CA GLY A 281 -30.12 -2.02 14.33
C GLY A 281 -31.15 -1.98 15.46
N ALA A 282 -30.86 -2.62 16.61
CA ALA A 282 -31.75 -2.63 17.77
C ALA A 282 -32.11 -1.21 18.26
N ASP A 283 -31.16 -0.27 18.17
CA ASP A 283 -31.37 1.14 18.58
C ASP A 283 -32.02 1.96 17.45
N GLY A 284 -31.82 1.52 16.21
CA GLY A 284 -32.50 2.05 15.04
C GLY A 284 -31.84 1.65 13.73
N VAL A 285 -32.66 1.58 12.68
CA VAL A 285 -32.22 1.51 11.29
C VAL A 285 -32.70 2.76 10.58
N PHE A 286 -31.77 3.48 9.97
CA PHE A 286 -32.01 4.79 9.36
C PHE A 286 -31.56 4.79 7.91
N ARG A 287 -32.20 5.62 7.11
CA ARG A 287 -31.61 6.09 5.86
C ARG A 287 -30.52 7.11 6.16
N ALA A 288 -29.34 6.94 5.56
CA ALA A 288 -28.14 7.67 5.94
C ALA A 288 -28.23 9.18 5.66
N GLN A 289 -28.69 9.56 4.46
CA GLN A 289 -28.75 10.96 4.01
C GLN A 289 -29.98 11.66 4.56
N SER A 290 -31.16 11.05 4.38
CA SER A 290 -32.43 11.65 4.79
C SER A 290 -32.67 11.62 6.31
N GLY A 291 -31.96 10.77 7.04
CA GLY A 291 -32.17 10.58 8.48
C GLY A 291 -33.43 9.81 8.86
N GLU A 292 -34.20 9.37 7.88
CA GLU A 292 -35.49 8.74 8.11
C GLU A 292 -35.31 7.44 8.91
N LYS A 293 -35.83 7.41 10.14
CA LYS A 293 -35.92 6.17 10.92
C LYS A 293 -36.93 5.22 10.28
N ILE A 294 -36.46 4.03 9.95
CA ILE A 294 -37.28 2.96 9.34
C ILE A 294 -37.90 2.10 10.43
N ASP A 295 -37.07 1.58 11.34
CA ASP A 295 -37.51 0.81 12.49
C ASP A 295 -36.46 0.80 13.62
N ALA A 296 -36.76 0.17 14.76
CA ALA A 296 -35.80 -0.14 15.82
C ALA A 296 -36.04 -1.58 16.30
N ALA A 297 -35.25 -2.51 15.74
CA ALA A 297 -35.36 -3.93 16.01
C ALA A 297 -34.07 -4.65 15.59
N ALA A 298 -33.78 -5.79 16.21
CA ALA A 298 -32.70 -6.66 15.74
C ALA A 298 -32.98 -7.07 14.28
N THR A 299 -32.09 -6.68 13.38
CA THR A 299 -32.29 -6.76 11.93
C THR A 299 -31.23 -7.65 11.27
N TYR A 300 -31.67 -8.55 10.41
CA TYR A 300 -30.87 -9.53 9.67
C TYR A 300 -30.82 -9.15 8.19
N GLY A 301 -30.29 -7.94 7.94
CA GLY A 301 -30.24 -7.34 6.63
C GLY A 301 -31.41 -6.40 6.33
N GLY A 302 -31.13 -5.48 5.42
CA GLY A 302 -32.05 -4.47 4.94
C GLY A 302 -31.82 -4.24 3.46
N TYR A 303 -32.81 -3.69 2.78
CA TYR A 303 -32.70 -3.28 1.39
C TYR A 303 -33.31 -1.89 1.22
N ALA A 304 -32.50 -0.94 0.72
CA ALA A 304 -32.94 0.35 0.23
C ALA A 304 -32.99 0.34 -1.30
N ALA A 305 -34.19 0.41 -1.85
CA ALA A 305 -34.43 0.53 -3.28
C ALA A 305 -34.32 1.99 -3.73
N LYS A 306 -33.95 2.20 -5.00
CA LYS A 306 -33.82 3.55 -5.61
C LYS A 306 -35.13 4.34 -5.70
N ASP A 307 -36.27 3.65 -5.61
CA ASP A 307 -37.61 4.26 -5.64
C ASP A 307 -38.08 4.75 -4.26
N GLY A 308 -37.20 4.72 -3.25
CA GLY A 308 -37.51 5.13 -1.89
C GLY A 308 -38.21 4.05 -1.05
N ASN A 309 -38.36 2.82 -1.56
CA ASN A 309 -38.80 1.70 -0.75
C ASN A 309 -37.67 1.14 0.12
N THR A 310 -37.99 0.79 1.36
CA THR A 310 -37.12 0.08 2.28
C THR A 310 -37.77 -1.21 2.75
N SER A 311 -36.99 -2.28 2.84
CA SER A 311 -37.37 -3.53 3.48
C SER A 311 -36.34 -3.91 4.53
N LEU A 312 -36.79 -4.37 5.71
CA LEU A 312 -35.94 -4.92 6.77
C LEU A 312 -36.45 -6.30 7.15
N LEU A 313 -35.53 -7.26 7.30
CA LEU A 313 -35.86 -8.56 7.88
C LEU A 313 -35.52 -8.50 9.37
N THR A 314 -36.52 -8.46 10.23
CA THR A 314 -36.34 -8.24 11.67
C THR A 314 -36.75 -9.45 12.49
N TRP A 315 -36.20 -9.56 13.70
CA TRP A 315 -36.63 -10.55 14.69
C TRP A 315 -37.57 -9.92 15.71
N ASP A 316 -38.62 -10.65 16.06
CA ASP A 316 -39.50 -10.31 17.17
C ASP A 316 -39.27 -11.25 18.34
N ASP A 317 -38.67 -10.76 19.42
CA ASP A 317 -38.40 -11.60 20.60
C ASP A 317 -39.68 -12.12 21.27
N ALA A 318 -40.76 -11.32 21.23
CA ALA A 318 -42.02 -11.67 21.86
C ALA A 318 -42.71 -12.85 21.16
N SER A 319 -42.88 -12.79 19.84
CA SER A 319 -43.47 -13.89 19.07
C SER A 319 -42.47 -14.97 18.65
N ARG A 320 -41.16 -14.73 18.81
CA ARG A 320 -40.06 -15.56 18.31
C ARG A 320 -40.19 -15.86 16.81
N GLN A 321 -40.55 -14.85 16.03
CA GLN A 321 -40.74 -14.95 14.59
C GLN A 321 -39.94 -13.90 13.83
N LEU A 322 -39.55 -14.26 12.61
CA LEU A 322 -39.07 -13.31 11.62
C LEU A 322 -40.23 -12.43 11.14
N ARG A 323 -39.95 -11.16 10.89
CA ARG A 323 -40.89 -10.20 10.32
C ARG A 323 -40.23 -9.45 9.17
N LEU A 324 -41.02 -9.18 8.15
CA LEU A 324 -40.65 -8.28 7.08
C LEU A 324 -41.27 -6.92 7.37
N VAL A 325 -40.42 -5.95 7.67
CA VAL A 325 -40.83 -4.55 7.83
C VAL A 325 -40.61 -3.85 6.50
N ARG A 326 -41.66 -3.23 5.97
CA ARG A 326 -41.59 -2.48 4.71
C ARG A 326 -42.05 -1.04 4.92
N LYS A 327 -41.29 -0.10 4.39
CA LYS A 327 -41.61 1.32 4.40
C LYS A 327 -41.41 1.89 3.01
N ALA A 328 -42.50 2.34 2.40
CA ALA A 328 -42.47 3.08 1.15
C ALA A 328 -42.46 4.58 1.45
N ALA A 329 -41.89 5.38 0.54
CA ALA A 329 -41.88 6.83 0.67
C ALA A 329 -43.30 7.37 0.93
N ALA A 330 -43.44 8.20 1.96
CA ALA A 330 -44.71 8.80 2.40
C ALA A 330 -45.86 7.82 2.73
N LYS A 331 -45.57 6.53 2.95
CA LYS A 331 -46.56 5.54 3.38
C LYS A 331 -46.24 5.03 4.79
N PRO A 332 -47.25 4.61 5.57
CA PRO A 332 -47.01 3.97 6.85
C PRO A 332 -46.21 2.68 6.65
N LYS A 333 -45.38 2.35 7.64
CA LYS A 333 -44.67 1.07 7.64
C LYS A 333 -45.67 -0.09 7.77
N THR A 334 -45.40 -1.17 7.08
CA THR A 334 -46.14 -2.44 7.18
C THR A 334 -45.21 -3.48 7.78
N VAL A 335 -45.78 -4.39 8.57
CA VAL A 335 -45.04 -5.47 9.23
C VAL A 335 -45.79 -6.76 8.98
N THR A 336 -45.13 -7.73 8.34
CA THR A 336 -45.73 -9.03 8.05
C THR A 336 -44.86 -10.15 8.62
N PRO A 337 -45.46 -11.20 9.23
CA PRO A 337 -44.70 -12.38 9.63
C PRO A 337 -44.03 -13.05 8.42
N VAL A 338 -42.83 -13.56 8.61
CA VAL A 338 -42.07 -14.32 7.61
C VAL A 338 -41.89 -15.74 8.13
N SER A 339 -42.26 -16.71 7.30
CA SER A 339 -41.99 -18.12 7.56
C SER A 339 -41.41 -18.79 6.31
N ALA A 340 -40.33 -19.54 6.52
CA ALA A 340 -39.78 -20.46 5.53
C ALA A 340 -40.46 -21.85 5.58
N GLU A 341 -41.33 -22.07 6.57
CA GLU A 341 -42.05 -23.32 6.75
C GLU A 341 -43.18 -23.48 5.72
N PRO A 342 -43.54 -24.72 5.35
CA PRO A 342 -42.98 -25.99 5.82
C PRO A 342 -41.69 -26.42 5.10
N LYS A 343 -41.17 -25.61 4.18
CA LYS A 343 -40.06 -26.01 3.31
C LYS A 343 -38.74 -26.15 4.08
N LEU A 344 -38.45 -25.19 4.96
CA LEU A 344 -37.26 -25.20 5.81
C LEU A 344 -37.59 -24.86 7.26
N THR A 345 -37.00 -25.64 8.16
CA THR A 345 -36.88 -25.28 9.58
C THR A 345 -35.60 -24.47 9.76
N VAL A 346 -35.76 -23.17 10.02
CA VAL A 346 -34.66 -22.24 10.29
C VAL A 346 -34.27 -22.36 11.76
N GLY A 347 -32.98 -22.59 12.02
CA GLY A 347 -32.46 -22.77 13.38
C GLY A 347 -32.38 -21.46 14.14
N ASN A 348 -31.28 -20.72 13.93
CA ASN A 348 -31.09 -19.41 14.52
C ASN A 348 -31.24 -18.34 13.44
N ALA A 349 -32.37 -17.64 13.45
CA ALA A 349 -32.69 -16.61 12.48
C ALA A 349 -31.58 -15.56 12.29
N TYR A 350 -30.80 -15.25 13.34
CA TYR A 350 -29.69 -14.32 13.24
C TYR A 350 -28.59 -14.77 12.27
N TYR A 351 -28.32 -16.07 12.24
CA TYR A 351 -27.28 -16.65 11.39
C TYR A 351 -27.84 -17.17 10.07
N ASP A 352 -29.06 -17.66 10.12
CA ASP A 352 -29.66 -18.48 9.07
C ASP A 352 -30.65 -17.70 8.19
N SER A 353 -30.75 -16.38 8.37
CA SER A 353 -31.55 -15.52 7.50
C SER A 353 -30.84 -14.22 7.16
N GLN A 354 -31.01 -13.75 5.94
CA GLN A 354 -30.47 -12.47 5.49
C GLN A 354 -31.34 -11.88 4.38
N LEU A 355 -31.62 -10.58 4.44
CA LEU A 355 -32.17 -9.84 3.31
C LEU A 355 -31.05 -9.29 2.42
N LEU A 356 -31.03 -9.73 1.15
CA LEU A 356 -30.05 -9.35 0.13
C LEU A 356 -30.78 -8.75 -1.07
N TRP A 357 -30.77 -7.43 -1.18
CA TRP A 357 -31.60 -6.67 -2.12
C TRP A 357 -33.07 -7.12 -2.04
N ASN A 358 -33.66 -7.53 -3.16
CA ASN A 358 -35.04 -8.00 -3.22
C ASN A 358 -35.22 -9.48 -2.86
N GLN A 359 -34.27 -10.11 -2.17
CA GLN A 359 -34.30 -11.55 -1.86
C GLN A 359 -34.10 -11.78 -0.36
N ALA A 360 -35.13 -12.32 0.31
CA ALA A 360 -34.96 -12.89 1.64
C ALA A 360 -34.41 -14.31 1.48
N VAL A 361 -33.23 -14.55 2.03
CA VAL A 361 -32.52 -15.83 1.90
C VAL A 361 -32.53 -16.54 3.24
N PHE A 362 -32.77 -17.85 3.21
CA PHE A 362 -32.87 -18.71 4.38
C PHE A 362 -31.94 -19.91 4.23
N ARG A 363 -31.22 -20.22 5.31
CA ARG A 363 -30.49 -21.46 5.51
C ARG A 363 -31.25 -22.27 6.56
N GLY A 364 -31.43 -23.57 6.34
CA GLY A 364 -32.23 -24.36 7.29
C GLY A 364 -32.22 -25.83 6.97
N LEU A 365 -32.90 -26.60 7.82
CA LEU A 365 -33.08 -28.03 7.59
C LEU A 365 -34.37 -28.27 6.81
N ASN A 366 -34.30 -29.07 5.75
CA ASN A 366 -35.50 -29.55 5.07
C ASN A 366 -36.18 -30.67 5.90
N HIS A 367 -37.28 -31.21 5.39
CA HIS A 367 -38.00 -32.33 6.03
C HIS A 367 -37.18 -33.63 6.13
N PHE A 368 -36.10 -33.77 5.36
CA PHE A 368 -35.14 -34.87 5.45
C PHE A 368 -33.97 -34.60 6.42
N LYS A 369 -34.00 -33.48 7.15
CA LYS A 369 -32.92 -33.00 8.05
C LYS A 369 -31.60 -32.72 7.32
N GLU A 370 -31.67 -32.41 6.04
CA GLU A 370 -30.51 -31.96 5.26
C GLU A 370 -30.43 -30.43 5.32
N LEU A 371 -29.20 -29.90 5.36
CA LEU A 371 -28.98 -28.46 5.29
C LEU A 371 -29.23 -27.94 3.87
N TRP A 372 -30.11 -26.95 3.74
CA TRP A 372 -30.55 -26.39 2.46
C TRP A 372 -30.55 -24.87 2.48
N LEU A 373 -30.45 -24.30 1.29
CA LEU A 373 -30.63 -22.89 1.02
C LEU A 373 -31.96 -22.68 0.30
N ALA A 374 -32.70 -21.64 0.67
CA ALA A 374 -33.89 -21.18 -0.02
C ALA A 374 -33.91 -19.66 -0.10
N ALA A 375 -34.73 -19.12 -1.00
CA ALA A 375 -34.96 -17.69 -1.10
C ALA A 375 -36.43 -17.38 -1.41
N ALA A 376 -36.85 -16.18 -1.07
CA ALA A 376 -38.14 -15.64 -1.43
C ALA A 376 -37.99 -14.18 -1.86
N GLU A 377 -38.69 -13.81 -2.92
CA GLU A 377 -38.62 -12.47 -3.46
C GLU A 377 -39.44 -11.48 -2.62
N THR A 378 -38.88 -10.29 -2.40
CA THR A 378 -39.59 -9.14 -1.87
C THR A 378 -40.04 -8.25 -3.03
N SER A 379 -41.24 -8.49 -3.57
CA SER A 379 -41.83 -7.63 -4.61
C SER A 379 -42.04 -6.21 -4.11
N THR A 380 -41.78 -5.22 -4.97
CA THR A 380 -42.08 -3.82 -4.68
C THR A 380 -43.60 -3.63 -4.59
N GLY A 381 -44.08 -3.03 -3.50
CA GLY A 381 -45.49 -2.67 -3.32
C GLY A 381 -46.40 -3.77 -2.75
N GLU A 382 -45.93 -5.01 -2.67
CA GLU A 382 -46.64 -6.07 -1.93
C GLU A 382 -46.21 -6.04 -0.45
N PRO A 383 -47.12 -6.23 0.51
CA PRO A 383 -46.77 -6.24 1.93
C PRO A 383 -46.13 -7.56 2.37
N ALA A 384 -46.49 -8.68 1.74
CA ALA A 384 -46.04 -10.03 2.11
C ALA A 384 -44.80 -10.46 1.32
N LEU A 385 -44.05 -11.40 1.89
CA LEU A 385 -42.96 -12.08 1.20
C LEU A 385 -43.53 -13.03 0.13
N GLY A 386 -42.85 -13.13 -1.02
CA GLY A 386 -43.23 -14.09 -2.07
C GLY A 386 -43.10 -15.55 -1.62
N ALA A 387 -43.48 -16.47 -2.51
CA ALA A 387 -43.35 -17.89 -2.24
C ALA A 387 -41.87 -18.30 -2.08
N VAL A 388 -41.57 -19.02 -1.00
CA VAL A 388 -40.23 -19.55 -0.75
C VAL A 388 -39.88 -20.59 -1.81
N THR A 389 -38.74 -20.41 -2.46
CA THR A 389 -38.19 -21.30 -3.48
C THR A 389 -36.94 -21.96 -2.93
N GLU A 390 -36.89 -23.29 -2.96
CA GLU A 390 -35.70 -24.04 -2.57
C GLU A 390 -34.61 -23.85 -3.65
N ILE A 391 -33.41 -23.49 -3.21
CA ILE A 391 -32.25 -23.30 -4.08
C ILE A 391 -31.49 -24.62 -4.22
N GLY A 392 -31.26 -25.30 -3.10
CA GLY A 392 -30.68 -26.63 -3.08
C GLY A 392 -29.95 -26.98 -1.77
N GLN A 393 -29.47 -28.21 -1.71
CA GLN A 393 -28.71 -28.76 -0.59
C GLN A 393 -27.33 -28.10 -0.47
N LEU A 394 -26.93 -27.80 0.76
CA LEU A 394 -25.55 -27.52 1.15
C LEU A 394 -24.96 -28.86 1.60
N ALA A 395 -24.04 -29.43 0.82
CA ALA A 395 -23.57 -30.82 0.98
C ALA A 395 -22.67 -31.04 2.21
N GLU A 396 -23.15 -30.67 3.39
CA GLU A 396 -22.53 -30.78 4.71
C GLU A 396 -23.58 -31.13 5.77
N GLY A 397 -23.13 -31.70 6.89
CA GLY A 397 -24.02 -32.07 8.00
C GLY A 397 -24.26 -30.91 8.96
N GLY A 398 -25.51 -30.75 9.42
CA GLY A 398 -25.85 -29.97 10.61
C GLY A 398 -26.00 -28.46 10.42
N LEU A 399 -26.72 -27.83 11.35
CA LEU A 399 -26.63 -26.39 11.57
C LEU A 399 -25.33 -26.12 12.32
N ALA A 400 -24.63 -25.04 12.01
CA ALA A 400 -23.39 -24.71 12.70
C ALA A 400 -23.70 -24.53 14.21
N ASP A 401 -22.97 -25.25 15.07
CA ASP A 401 -23.06 -25.05 16.52
C ASP A 401 -22.71 -23.60 16.84
N LYS A 402 -23.40 -23.06 17.87
CA LYS A 402 -23.34 -21.66 18.31
C LYS A 402 -21.92 -21.10 18.10
N PRO A 403 -21.72 -20.26 17.08
CA PRO A 403 -20.45 -19.55 16.96
C PRO A 403 -20.27 -18.70 18.24
N GLY A 404 -19.02 -18.47 18.65
CA GLY A 404 -18.68 -17.63 19.80
C GLY A 404 -19.31 -16.22 19.72
N GLU A 405 -19.11 -15.39 20.75
CA GLU A 405 -19.81 -14.10 20.90
C GLU A 405 -19.77 -13.15 19.69
N ASP A 406 -18.79 -13.29 18.78
CA ASP A 406 -18.62 -12.51 17.54
C ASP A 406 -18.73 -13.35 16.26
N ALA A 407 -19.86 -14.01 16.09
CA ALA A 407 -20.14 -14.83 14.93
C ALA A 407 -20.40 -14.00 13.66
N LEU A 408 -19.56 -14.18 12.64
CA LEU A 408 -19.79 -13.64 11.30
C LEU A 408 -21.16 -14.11 10.74
N PRO A 409 -21.86 -13.26 9.95
CA PRO A 409 -23.10 -13.67 9.27
C PRO A 409 -22.82 -14.90 8.41
N GLN A 410 -23.68 -15.93 8.52
CA GLN A 410 -23.52 -17.17 7.74
C GLN A 410 -24.06 -17.00 6.31
N ILE A 411 -24.79 -15.92 6.04
CA ILE A 411 -25.30 -15.59 4.71
C ILE A 411 -24.84 -14.18 4.36
N THR A 412 -24.15 -14.05 3.24
CA THR A 412 -23.75 -12.76 2.64
C THR A 412 -24.03 -12.81 1.14
N GLY A 413 -23.90 -11.68 0.44
CA GLY A 413 -24.05 -11.67 -1.00
C GLY A 413 -23.36 -10.52 -1.70
N CYS A 414 -23.26 -10.62 -3.01
CA CYS A 414 -22.81 -9.53 -3.87
C CYS A 414 -23.71 -9.39 -5.09
N ARG A 415 -23.82 -8.18 -5.63
CA ARG A 415 -24.68 -7.90 -6.79
C ARG A 415 -23.95 -7.09 -7.85
N VAL A 416 -24.22 -7.47 -9.09
CA VAL A 416 -23.90 -6.72 -10.30
C VAL A 416 -25.16 -6.62 -11.16
N ALA A 417 -25.11 -5.82 -12.23
CA ALA A 417 -26.28 -5.53 -13.05
C ALA A 417 -27.05 -6.78 -13.56
N LYS A 418 -26.35 -7.91 -13.76
CA LYS A 418 -26.91 -9.14 -14.35
C LYS A 418 -27.03 -10.32 -13.39
N ALA A 419 -26.51 -10.21 -12.17
CA ALA A 419 -26.48 -11.32 -11.23
C ALA A 419 -26.50 -10.84 -9.78
N LEU A 420 -27.19 -11.62 -8.95
CA LEU A 420 -27.03 -11.62 -7.51
C LEU A 420 -26.39 -12.96 -7.12
N VAL A 421 -25.36 -12.92 -6.27
CA VAL A 421 -24.74 -14.13 -5.74
C VAL A 421 -24.89 -14.15 -4.24
N VAL A 422 -25.30 -15.29 -3.72
CA VAL A 422 -25.42 -15.56 -2.30
C VAL A 422 -24.29 -16.49 -1.90
N ARG A 423 -23.61 -16.13 -0.82
CA ARG A 423 -22.65 -16.96 -0.11
C ARG A 423 -23.29 -17.46 1.17
N ALA A 424 -23.42 -18.78 1.27
CA ALA A 424 -23.87 -19.47 2.48
C ALA A 424 -22.68 -20.23 3.08
N ARG A 425 -22.45 -20.03 4.38
CA ARG A 425 -21.41 -20.74 5.12
C ARG A 425 -21.93 -22.08 5.63
N GLY A 426 -21.15 -23.12 5.39
CA GLY A 426 -21.30 -24.43 5.99
C GLY A 426 -20.44 -24.59 7.24
N GLU A 427 -20.30 -25.82 7.72
CA GLU A 427 -19.39 -26.17 8.81
C GLU A 427 -17.92 -26.06 8.37
N ARG A 428 -17.61 -26.58 7.17
CA ARG A 428 -16.23 -26.74 6.67
C ARG A 428 -15.98 -26.04 5.34
N SER A 429 -17.03 -25.78 4.59
CA SER A 429 -16.97 -25.16 3.28
C SER A 429 -17.95 -23.99 3.20
N GLU A 430 -17.84 -23.25 2.12
CA GLU A 430 -18.83 -22.25 1.76
C GLU A 430 -19.48 -22.66 0.46
N PHE A 431 -20.65 -22.08 0.19
CA PHE A 431 -21.45 -22.40 -0.96
C PHE A 431 -21.88 -21.11 -1.63
N LEU A 432 -21.78 -21.07 -2.95
CA LEU A 432 -22.27 -19.95 -3.75
C LEU A 432 -23.49 -20.38 -4.55
N SER A 433 -24.51 -19.54 -4.59
CA SER A 433 -25.67 -19.70 -5.46
C SER A 433 -25.90 -18.42 -6.24
N PHE A 434 -26.15 -18.55 -7.54
CA PHE A 434 -26.30 -17.43 -8.47
C PHE A 434 -27.76 -17.27 -8.87
N PHE A 435 -28.30 -16.07 -8.74
CA PHE A 435 -29.57 -15.65 -9.31
C PHE A 435 -29.31 -14.94 -10.63
N VAL A 436 -29.57 -15.63 -11.74
CA VAL A 436 -29.31 -15.14 -13.11
C VAL A 436 -30.53 -15.46 -13.97
N GLY A 437 -30.98 -14.49 -14.76
CA GLY A 437 -32.16 -14.67 -15.62
C GLY A 437 -33.44 -15.03 -14.85
N GLY A 438 -33.58 -14.50 -13.62
CA GLY A 438 -34.76 -14.74 -12.77
C GLY A 438 -34.80 -16.13 -12.12
N ARG A 439 -33.69 -16.87 -12.13
CA ARG A 439 -33.63 -18.22 -11.56
C ARG A 439 -32.39 -18.42 -10.70
N TRP A 440 -32.57 -19.15 -9.61
CA TRP A 440 -31.47 -19.62 -8.78
C TRP A 440 -30.81 -20.85 -9.38
N THR A 441 -29.49 -20.89 -9.25
CA THR A 441 -28.65 -22.06 -9.58
C THR A 441 -28.43 -22.89 -8.32
N LYS A 442 -28.11 -24.18 -8.47
CA LYS A 442 -27.79 -25.03 -7.33
C LYS A 442 -26.53 -24.52 -6.61
N PRO A 443 -26.41 -24.72 -5.29
CA PRO A 443 -25.21 -24.33 -4.56
C PRO A 443 -23.95 -25.02 -5.11
N VAL A 444 -22.92 -24.24 -5.41
CA VAL A 444 -21.58 -24.73 -5.77
C VAL A 444 -20.65 -24.56 -4.58
N GLN A 445 -19.93 -25.62 -4.22
CA GLN A 445 -19.03 -25.62 -3.07
C GLN A 445 -17.73 -24.85 -3.38
N VAL A 446 -17.30 -24.04 -2.42
CA VAL A 446 -16.06 -23.28 -2.43
C VAL A 446 -15.07 -23.91 -1.46
N ALA A 447 -13.79 -23.96 -1.83
CA ALA A 447 -12.76 -24.50 -0.96
C ALA A 447 -12.38 -23.51 0.15
N GLY A 448 -12.51 -23.96 1.40
CA GLY A 448 -12.15 -23.19 2.60
C GLY A 448 -13.23 -22.21 3.06
N LEU A 449 -12.91 -21.47 4.13
CA LEU A 449 -13.80 -20.50 4.79
C LEU A 449 -13.20 -19.08 4.79
N GLY A 450 -14.03 -18.06 4.82
CA GLY A 450 -13.58 -16.66 4.97
C GLY A 450 -13.08 -16.02 3.67
N GLY A 451 -12.53 -14.81 3.76
CA GLY A 451 -12.16 -13.99 2.61
C GLY A 451 -13.27 -13.05 2.12
N THR A 452 -12.90 -12.17 1.20
CA THR A 452 -13.77 -11.12 0.64
C THR A 452 -14.51 -11.64 -0.58
N LEU A 453 -15.84 -11.54 -0.53
CA LEU A 453 -16.72 -11.89 -1.66
C LEU A 453 -16.78 -10.72 -2.65
N SER A 454 -16.74 -11.03 -3.94
CA SER A 454 -16.88 -10.07 -5.04
C SER A 454 -17.65 -10.72 -6.20
N CYS A 455 -18.34 -9.91 -7.00
CA CYS A 455 -19.14 -10.37 -8.13
C CYS A 455 -18.76 -9.61 -9.40
N ARG A 456 -18.84 -10.28 -10.54
CA ARG A 456 -18.76 -9.67 -11.88
C ARG A 456 -19.57 -10.47 -12.88
N LYS A 457 -20.29 -9.83 -13.80
CA LYS A 457 -21.13 -10.54 -14.79
C LYS A 457 -21.99 -11.65 -14.15
N ALA A 458 -21.71 -12.93 -14.44
CA ALA A 458 -22.34 -14.11 -13.84
C ALA A 458 -21.30 -15.00 -13.12
N GLU A 459 -20.27 -14.37 -12.58
CA GLU A 459 -19.17 -14.98 -11.84
C GLU A 459 -19.05 -14.32 -10.46
N ALA A 460 -18.51 -15.05 -9.51
CA ALA A 460 -18.14 -14.54 -8.21
C ALA A 460 -16.76 -15.02 -7.82
N ALA A 461 -16.07 -14.25 -7.00
CA ALA A 461 -14.80 -14.64 -6.44
C ALA A 461 -14.75 -14.44 -4.93
N ILE A 462 -14.11 -15.39 -4.25
CA ILE A 462 -13.71 -15.25 -2.84
C ILE A 462 -12.19 -15.17 -2.79
N THR A 463 -11.69 -14.01 -2.37
CA THR A 463 -10.24 -13.76 -2.24
C THR A 463 -9.88 -13.67 -0.77
N ARG A 464 -8.87 -14.43 -0.35
CA ARG A 464 -8.40 -14.50 1.04
C ARG A 464 -6.88 -14.39 1.08
N VAL A 465 -6.38 -13.69 2.08
CA VAL A 465 -4.97 -13.69 2.46
C VAL A 465 -4.83 -14.54 3.72
N ASP A 466 -4.23 -15.70 3.59
CA ASP A 466 -3.86 -16.56 4.70
C ASP A 466 -2.52 -16.08 5.25
N LEU A 467 -2.59 -15.22 6.26
CA LEU A 467 -1.39 -14.76 6.96
C LEU A 467 -0.67 -15.93 7.61
N SER A 468 0.66 -15.88 7.54
CA SER A 468 1.49 -16.85 8.24
C SER A 468 1.20 -16.87 9.73
N LYS A 469 1.19 -18.08 10.31
CA LYS A 469 1.21 -18.27 11.77
C LYS A 469 2.64 -18.32 12.33
N SER A 470 3.64 -18.41 11.45
CA SER A 470 5.06 -18.36 11.81
C SER A 470 5.53 -16.90 11.80
N ASP A 471 6.72 -16.65 12.34
CA ASP A 471 7.37 -15.33 12.25
C ASP A 471 7.80 -14.98 10.81
N SER A 472 7.68 -15.92 9.86
CA SER A 472 8.02 -15.72 8.46
C SER A 472 6.79 -15.31 7.66
N SER A 473 6.80 -14.08 7.14
CA SER A 473 5.76 -13.61 6.23
C SER A 473 5.76 -14.33 4.88
N LEU A 474 6.80 -15.10 4.55
CA LEU A 474 6.90 -15.89 3.33
C LEU A 474 5.91 -17.07 3.28
N ASP A 475 5.45 -17.54 4.44
CA ASP A 475 4.43 -18.60 4.51
C ASP A 475 3.02 -18.06 4.24
N THR A 476 2.87 -16.75 4.04
CA THR A 476 1.61 -16.13 3.63
C THR A 476 1.17 -16.68 2.28
N ALA A 477 -0.11 -17.03 2.16
CA ALA A 477 -0.69 -17.48 0.89
C ALA A 477 -1.88 -16.60 0.50
N ILE A 478 -2.04 -16.37 -0.80
CA ILE A 478 -3.21 -15.72 -1.37
C ILE A 478 -4.04 -16.80 -2.04
N VAL A 479 -5.27 -16.98 -1.58
CA VAL A 479 -6.23 -17.94 -2.12
C VAL A 479 -7.30 -17.17 -2.89
N HIS A 480 -7.49 -17.53 -4.17
CA HIS A 480 -8.50 -16.95 -5.05
C HIS A 480 -9.41 -18.05 -5.58
N ASN A 481 -10.63 -18.10 -5.06
CA ASN A 481 -11.66 -18.99 -5.54
C ASN A 481 -12.51 -18.26 -6.59
N ARG A 482 -12.47 -18.68 -7.85
CA ARG A 482 -13.35 -18.15 -8.92
C ARG A 482 -14.46 -19.13 -9.20
N CYS A 483 -15.71 -18.68 -9.12
CA CYS A 483 -16.88 -19.52 -9.23
C CYS A 483 -17.84 -19.03 -10.30
N THR A 484 -18.46 -19.99 -10.97
CA THR A 484 -19.56 -19.84 -11.92
C THR A 484 -20.77 -20.63 -11.40
N PRO A 485 -21.95 -20.50 -12.02
CA PRO A 485 -23.08 -21.40 -11.77
C PRO A 485 -22.79 -22.90 -11.84
N ALA A 486 -21.72 -23.31 -12.53
CA ALA A 486 -21.40 -24.70 -12.76
C ALA A 486 -20.37 -25.26 -11.77
N ALA A 487 -19.33 -24.48 -11.44
CA ALA A 487 -18.20 -24.94 -10.64
C ALA A 487 -17.34 -23.79 -10.10
N CYS A 488 -16.45 -24.12 -9.15
CA CYS A 488 -15.40 -23.26 -8.63
C CYS A 488 -14.01 -23.77 -9.02
N GLN A 489 -13.12 -22.84 -9.35
CA GLN A 489 -11.68 -23.05 -9.52
C GLN A 489 -10.94 -22.35 -8.39
N VAL A 490 -9.90 -23.00 -7.86
CA VAL A 490 -9.07 -22.46 -6.78
C VAL A 490 -7.67 -22.22 -7.30
N ASP A 491 -7.18 -21.00 -7.12
CA ASP A 491 -5.77 -20.65 -7.31
C ASP A 491 -5.17 -20.30 -5.95
N THR A 492 -4.00 -20.87 -5.63
CA THR A 492 -3.25 -20.54 -4.41
C THR A 492 -1.86 -20.08 -4.80
N ILE A 493 -1.51 -18.87 -4.35
CA ILE A 493 -0.23 -18.23 -4.64
C ILE A 493 0.49 -18.04 -3.30
N LYS A 494 1.61 -18.74 -3.11
CA LYS A 494 2.45 -18.54 -1.94
C LYS A 494 3.30 -17.27 -2.10
N MET A 495 3.60 -16.60 -0.99
CA MET A 495 4.35 -15.34 -1.02
C MET A 495 5.79 -15.51 -1.54
N ASP A 496 6.44 -16.63 -1.23
CA ASP A 496 7.76 -16.98 -1.79
C ASP A 496 7.75 -17.07 -3.34
N GLN A 497 6.72 -17.72 -3.90
CA GLN A 497 6.50 -17.83 -5.34
C GLN A 497 6.12 -16.48 -5.95
N PHE A 498 5.29 -15.70 -5.25
CA PHE A 498 4.88 -14.37 -5.66
C PHE A 498 6.10 -13.44 -5.80
N LEU A 499 7.02 -13.46 -4.83
CA LEU A 499 8.20 -12.59 -4.81
C LEU A 499 9.36 -13.09 -5.67
N LYS A 500 9.32 -14.33 -6.17
CA LYS A 500 10.37 -14.90 -7.06
C LYS A 500 11.81 -14.77 -6.51
N GLY A 501 11.98 -14.90 -5.19
CA GLY A 501 13.29 -14.76 -4.55
C GLY A 501 13.67 -13.33 -4.17
N GLU A 502 12.83 -12.32 -4.43
CA GLU A 502 12.97 -10.96 -3.88
C GLU A 502 12.53 -10.91 -2.42
N LEU A 503 13.13 -11.76 -1.57
CA LEU A 503 12.69 -11.98 -0.19
C LEU A 503 12.80 -10.71 0.69
N GLY A 504 13.69 -9.79 0.34
CA GLY A 504 13.79 -8.48 1.00
C GLY A 504 12.55 -7.57 0.80
N LEU A 505 11.67 -7.91 -0.14
CA LEU A 505 10.39 -7.24 -0.38
C LEU A 505 9.20 -7.97 0.28
N ALA A 506 9.48 -9.01 1.06
CA ALA A 506 8.43 -9.71 1.79
C ALA A 506 7.67 -8.75 2.71
N PRO A 507 6.34 -8.93 2.84
CA PRO A 507 5.54 -8.03 3.63
C PRO A 507 5.86 -8.17 5.12
N LYS A 508 5.93 -7.05 5.85
CA LYS A 508 6.07 -7.09 7.32
C LYS A 508 4.71 -7.10 8.03
N ALA A 509 3.77 -6.26 7.58
CA ALA A 509 2.47 -6.08 8.23
C ALA A 509 1.31 -5.95 7.24
N LEU A 510 1.54 -5.29 6.10
CA LEU A 510 0.49 -5.02 5.13
C LEU A 510 0.53 -6.02 3.97
N VAL A 511 -0.53 -6.82 3.82
CA VAL A 511 -0.87 -7.58 2.61
C VAL A 511 -2.38 -7.56 2.45
N ALA A 512 -2.85 -7.13 1.28
CA ALA A 512 -4.25 -7.18 0.91
C ALA A 512 -4.39 -7.72 -0.51
N ALA A 513 -5.41 -8.53 -0.74
CA ALA A 513 -5.72 -9.06 -2.06
C ALA A 513 -7.23 -9.02 -2.32
N ALA A 514 -7.62 -8.73 -3.56
CA ALA A 514 -9.01 -8.72 -3.98
C ALA A 514 -9.14 -9.17 -5.45
N ASP A 515 -10.32 -9.64 -5.84
CA ASP A 515 -10.65 -9.80 -7.25
C ASP A 515 -10.96 -8.42 -7.86
N LEU A 516 -10.43 -8.17 -9.04
CA LEU A 516 -10.65 -6.96 -9.82
C LEU A 516 -10.84 -7.34 -11.29
N ASP A 517 -12.09 -7.38 -11.72
CA ASP A 517 -12.52 -7.87 -13.04
C ASP A 517 -11.88 -9.22 -13.42
N GLY A 518 -11.89 -10.18 -12.49
CA GLY A 518 -11.34 -11.54 -12.69
C GLY A 518 -9.83 -11.63 -12.70
N LYS A 519 -9.13 -10.51 -12.52
CA LYS A 519 -7.72 -10.47 -12.18
C LYS A 519 -7.59 -10.41 -10.66
N LEU A 520 -6.43 -10.80 -10.17
CA LEU A 520 -6.05 -10.57 -8.78
C LEU A 520 -5.35 -9.22 -8.70
N VAL A 521 -5.79 -8.35 -7.80
CA VAL A 521 -5.01 -7.21 -7.32
C VAL A 521 -4.42 -7.58 -5.98
N VAL A 522 -3.10 -7.46 -5.85
CA VAL A 522 -2.35 -7.69 -4.59
C VAL A 522 -1.63 -6.39 -4.25
N VAL A 523 -1.86 -5.87 -3.05
CA VAL A 523 -1.19 -4.70 -2.49
C VAL A 523 -0.44 -5.12 -1.23
N TRP A 524 0.81 -4.70 -1.08
CA TRP A 524 1.59 -5.01 0.12
C TRP A 524 2.58 -3.91 0.48
N GLY A 525 2.89 -3.80 1.77
CA GLY A 525 3.99 -2.97 2.27
C GLY A 525 5.27 -3.78 2.19
N ALA A 526 6.20 -3.39 1.33
CA ALA A 526 7.33 -4.23 0.95
C ALA A 526 8.56 -3.99 1.83
N GLY A 527 8.86 -4.92 2.72
CA GLY A 527 9.96 -4.77 3.67
C GLY A 527 9.86 -3.47 4.49
N GLU A 528 11.01 -2.89 4.82
CA GLU A 528 11.11 -1.62 5.56
C GLU A 528 11.28 -0.41 4.63
N PHE A 529 11.92 -0.64 3.48
CA PHE A 529 12.31 0.40 2.54
C PHE A 529 11.64 0.21 1.18
N GLY A 530 10.78 -0.78 0.97
CA GLY A 530 10.23 -1.06 -0.37
C GLY A 530 9.00 -0.24 -0.75
N GLY A 531 8.42 0.56 0.16
CA GLY A 531 7.18 1.29 -0.08
C GLY A 531 5.95 0.38 -0.19
N VAL A 532 4.81 0.96 -0.55
CA VAL A 532 3.59 0.20 -0.87
C VAL A 532 3.60 -0.15 -2.36
N ARG A 533 3.44 -1.44 -2.63
CA ARG A 533 3.53 -2.01 -3.98
C ARG A 533 2.25 -2.70 -4.37
N MET A 534 2.08 -2.86 -5.67
CA MET A 534 0.91 -3.53 -6.24
C MET A 534 1.28 -4.38 -7.46
N ARG A 535 0.56 -5.49 -7.64
CA ARG A 535 0.45 -6.21 -8.91
C ARG A 535 -1.01 -6.44 -9.26
N VAL A 536 -1.34 -6.33 -10.56
CA VAL A 536 -2.67 -6.64 -11.11
C VAL A 536 -2.51 -7.57 -12.30
N ALA A 537 -2.98 -8.81 -12.18
CA ALA A 537 -2.90 -9.79 -13.26
C ALA A 537 -3.82 -11.00 -13.02
N PRO A 538 -4.10 -11.83 -14.04
CA PRO A 538 -4.60 -13.18 -13.82
C PRO A 538 -3.72 -13.96 -12.81
N PRO A 539 -4.29 -14.81 -11.93
CA PRO A 539 -3.51 -15.51 -10.90
C PRO A 539 -2.35 -16.34 -11.42
N ASP A 540 -2.48 -16.97 -12.57
CA ASP A 540 -1.41 -17.75 -13.22
C ASP A 540 -0.24 -16.89 -13.72
N LYS A 541 -0.45 -15.58 -13.83
CA LYS A 541 0.53 -14.60 -14.33
C LYS A 541 1.04 -13.64 -13.26
N ILE A 542 0.37 -13.53 -12.11
CA ILE A 542 0.64 -12.50 -11.10
C ILE A 542 2.08 -12.51 -10.59
N ALA A 543 2.69 -13.68 -10.39
CA ALA A 543 4.08 -13.78 -9.98
C ALA A 543 5.04 -13.23 -11.04
N LYS A 544 4.65 -13.27 -12.33
CA LYS A 544 5.45 -12.80 -13.46
C LYS A 544 5.23 -11.34 -13.82
N THR A 545 4.16 -10.74 -13.33
CA THR A 545 3.83 -9.35 -13.60
C THR A 545 4.78 -8.42 -12.83
N PRO A 546 5.37 -7.40 -13.49
CA PRO A 546 6.11 -6.36 -12.79
C PRO A 546 5.22 -5.70 -11.74
N ASP A 547 5.79 -5.41 -10.58
CA ASP A 547 5.11 -4.60 -9.59
C ASP A 547 5.14 -3.12 -9.92
N VAL A 548 4.23 -2.40 -9.30
CA VAL A 548 4.06 -0.96 -9.41
C VAL A 548 4.18 -0.38 -8.01
N ILE A 549 5.00 0.65 -7.86
CA ILE A 549 5.22 1.32 -6.58
C ILE A 549 4.18 2.42 -6.45
N LEU A 550 3.20 2.20 -5.58
CA LEU A 550 2.07 3.11 -5.40
C LEU A 550 2.45 4.31 -4.52
N PHE A 551 3.14 4.04 -3.41
CA PHE A 551 3.40 5.01 -2.35
C PHE A 551 4.78 4.81 -1.74
N ASP A 552 5.57 5.87 -1.64
CA ASP A 552 6.80 5.91 -0.84
C ASP A 552 6.46 6.45 0.55
N ASP A 553 6.35 5.53 1.49
CA ASP A 553 5.96 5.80 2.86
C ASP A 553 7.08 6.44 3.68
N LEU A 554 8.29 6.60 3.14
CA LEU A 554 9.39 7.27 3.82
C LEU A 554 9.62 8.72 3.35
N ILE A 555 8.82 9.28 2.44
CA ILE A 555 8.99 10.68 2.02
C ILE A 555 7.92 11.58 2.62
N LYS A 556 8.36 12.63 3.31
CA LYS A 556 7.54 13.73 3.83
C LYS A 556 8.31 15.03 3.88
N ASP A 557 7.64 16.14 3.58
CA ASP A 557 8.20 17.49 3.50
C ASP A 557 9.46 17.58 2.61
N GLY A 558 9.50 16.78 1.55
CA GLY A 558 10.66 16.66 0.66
C GLY A 558 11.92 16.07 1.33
N GLN A 559 11.77 15.26 2.38
CA GLN A 559 12.84 14.59 3.10
C GLN A 559 12.55 13.11 3.30
N VAL A 560 13.59 12.29 3.34
CA VAL A 560 13.49 10.89 3.75
C VAL A 560 13.36 10.83 5.28
N GLN A 561 12.32 10.15 5.74
CA GLN A 561 11.97 9.95 7.13
C GLN A 561 12.59 8.65 7.65
N LYS A 562 12.87 8.61 8.96
CA LYS A 562 13.38 7.40 9.64
C LYS A 562 12.31 6.35 9.89
N ALA A 563 11.04 6.74 9.84
CA ALA A 563 9.90 5.88 10.12
C ALA A 563 8.87 6.04 9.01
N SER A 564 8.10 4.97 8.79
CA SER A 564 6.98 4.98 7.85
C SER A 564 5.97 6.05 8.23
N THR A 565 5.55 6.80 7.21
CA THR A 565 4.43 7.74 7.28
C THR A 565 3.09 7.05 7.07
N LEU A 566 3.08 5.75 6.72
CA LEU A 566 1.89 4.92 6.60
C LEU A 566 1.58 4.27 7.96
N PHE A 567 0.35 4.46 8.44
CA PHE A 567 -0.12 3.83 9.66
C PHE A 567 -0.91 2.56 9.37
N ASP A 568 -1.78 2.60 8.36
CA ASP A 568 -2.60 1.46 7.97
C ASP A 568 -3.08 1.60 6.52
N ALA A 569 -3.47 0.49 5.89
CA ALA A 569 -4.06 0.48 4.57
C ALA A 569 -5.09 -0.64 4.40
N ARG A 570 -6.17 -0.36 3.67
CA ARG A 570 -7.20 -1.35 3.33
C ARG A 570 -7.57 -1.31 1.85
N LEU A 571 -7.77 -2.49 1.29
CA LEU A 571 -8.14 -2.67 -0.12
C LEU A 571 -9.58 -3.14 -0.21
N TYR A 572 -10.39 -2.39 -0.97
CA TYR A 572 -11.78 -2.74 -1.28
C TYR A 572 -11.93 -2.85 -2.79
N SER A 573 -12.62 -3.89 -3.28
CA SER A 573 -12.91 -4.01 -4.71
C SER A 573 -14.41 -3.99 -5.02
N ARG A 574 -14.71 -3.59 -6.26
CA ARG A 574 -15.99 -3.61 -6.94
C ARG A 574 -15.75 -4.12 -8.36
N GLU A 575 -16.82 -4.40 -9.12
CA GLU A 575 -16.74 -5.09 -10.43
C GLU A 575 -15.66 -4.53 -11.38
N ARG A 576 -15.42 -3.21 -11.37
CA ARG A 576 -14.55 -2.53 -12.35
C ARG A 576 -13.42 -1.70 -11.74
N PHE A 577 -13.36 -1.59 -10.42
CA PHE A 577 -12.36 -0.78 -9.75
C PHE A 577 -12.08 -1.32 -8.36
N ALA A 578 -10.89 -1.04 -7.87
CA ALA A 578 -10.54 -1.19 -6.47
C ALA A 578 -10.16 0.18 -5.89
N VAL A 579 -10.27 0.29 -4.57
CA VAL A 579 -9.90 1.46 -3.80
C VAL A 579 -8.98 1.01 -2.68
N LEU A 580 -7.77 1.55 -2.69
CA LEU A 580 -6.83 1.45 -1.60
C LEU A 580 -7.01 2.69 -0.71
N VAL A 581 -7.48 2.47 0.51
CA VAL A 581 -7.54 3.50 1.54
C VAL A 581 -6.21 3.50 2.29
N LEU A 582 -5.54 4.65 2.36
CA LEU A 582 -4.28 4.82 3.09
C LEU A 582 -4.52 5.77 4.27
N SER A 583 -4.18 5.35 5.49
CA SER A 583 -4.08 6.24 6.66
C SER A 583 -2.62 6.57 6.89
N THR A 584 -2.30 7.85 6.89
CA THR A 584 -0.92 8.35 6.91
C THR A 584 -0.74 9.48 7.90
N SER A 585 0.50 9.89 8.15
CA SER A 585 0.83 11.08 8.95
C SER A 585 0.32 12.41 8.39
N GLY A 586 -0.16 12.44 7.14
CA GLY A 586 -0.73 13.63 6.49
C GLY A 586 -2.24 13.59 6.28
N GLY A 587 -2.91 12.52 6.73
CA GLY A 587 -4.35 12.33 6.53
C GLY A 587 -4.72 10.94 6.06
N THR A 588 -5.99 10.77 5.70
CA THR A 588 -6.53 9.54 5.12
C THR A 588 -6.94 9.78 3.67
N PHE A 589 -6.40 8.98 2.76
CA PHE A 589 -6.51 9.19 1.32
C PHE A 589 -7.07 7.96 0.60
N LEU A 590 -7.63 8.21 -0.58
CA LEU A 590 -8.19 7.18 -1.46
C LEU A 590 -7.36 7.10 -2.74
N ILE A 591 -6.91 5.90 -3.09
CA ILE A 591 -6.26 5.62 -4.36
C ILE A 591 -7.15 4.66 -5.14
N ARG A 592 -7.61 5.09 -6.30
CA ARG A 592 -8.33 4.24 -7.24
C ARG A 592 -7.36 3.37 -8.01
N ILE A 593 -7.74 2.12 -8.25
CA ILE A 593 -7.03 1.17 -9.10
C ILE A 593 -8.05 0.62 -10.12
N ASP A 594 -7.74 0.69 -11.41
CA ASP A 594 -8.57 0.09 -12.47
C ASP A 594 -8.14 -1.36 -12.79
N SER A 595 -8.93 -2.02 -13.64
CA SER A 595 -8.68 -3.41 -14.08
C SER A 595 -7.35 -3.60 -14.82
N GLU A 596 -6.73 -2.53 -15.30
CA GLU A 596 -5.45 -2.51 -15.99
C GLU A 596 -4.27 -2.28 -15.03
N GLY A 597 -4.55 -1.99 -13.75
CA GLY A 597 -3.56 -1.65 -12.75
C GLY A 597 -3.09 -0.20 -12.83
N LYS A 598 -3.78 0.67 -13.58
CA LYS A 598 -3.55 2.11 -13.48
C LYS A 598 -4.16 2.61 -12.20
N PHE A 599 -3.51 3.61 -11.62
CA PHE A 599 -3.93 4.16 -10.34
C PHE A 599 -3.86 5.68 -10.32
N ALA A 600 -4.70 6.28 -9.49
CA ALA A 600 -4.72 7.71 -9.24
C ALA A 600 -5.32 8.00 -7.86
N GLN A 601 -4.84 9.05 -7.19
CA GLN A 601 -5.52 9.59 -6.03
C GLN A 601 -6.92 10.09 -6.42
N MET A 602 -7.93 9.66 -5.67
CA MET A 602 -9.30 10.15 -5.79
C MET A 602 -9.46 11.41 -4.95
N PRO A 603 -9.87 12.55 -5.53
CA PRO A 603 -10.31 13.68 -4.73
C PRO A 603 -11.60 13.33 -3.98
N VAL A 604 -11.72 13.85 -2.78
CA VAL A 604 -12.91 13.73 -1.95
C VAL A 604 -13.66 15.06 -1.92
N GLU A 605 -14.94 15.03 -2.28
CA GLU A 605 -15.84 16.17 -2.23
C GLU A 605 -16.84 15.97 -1.09
N PHE A 606 -16.94 16.94 -0.18
CA PHE A 606 -17.97 16.95 0.85
C PHE A 606 -19.13 17.82 0.36
N GLU A 607 -20.35 17.25 0.30
CA GLU A 607 -21.55 18.05 0.08
C GLU A 607 -21.94 18.70 1.42
N GLY A 608 -22.11 20.02 1.38
CA GLY A 608 -22.29 20.87 2.57
C GLY A 608 -23.72 21.12 2.97
#